data_AF-A0A7S4BZR6-F1
#
_entry.id   AF-A0A7S4BZR6-F1
#
_cell.length_a   1.000
_cell.length_b   1.000
_cell.length_c   1.000
_cell.angle_alpha   90.00
_cell.angle_beta   90.00
_cell.angle_gamma   90.00
#
_symmetry.space_group_name_H-M   'P 1'
#
loop_
_entity.id
_entity.type
_entity.pdbx_description
1 polymer ?
#
loop_
_entity_poly.entity_id
_entity_poly.type
_entity_poly.pdbx_seq_one_letter_code
_entity_poly.pdbx_strand_id
1 'polypeptide(L)'
;MVVHVGVLFVCISPLVVVFVLLWLLVVTPVWAFNFIYVLVPEQGDSFDSGGAFWPTAMEKQIFVLMAAQLVLAAIQALNLCFIGMGLMLLLSAATFFRGHRLMAKYKKLASELPLEKCGQADLDLYREVHEQVNTADDASNSSSREREHTTPPGLRRILDAAVKSYGALARGQRPPAMEVRERPMVPLETEAQNNSERQG
;
A
#
# COMPACT_ATOMS: atom_id res chain seq x y z
N MET A 1 11.91 11.99 -12.03
CA MET A 1 13.19 12.53 -12.57
C MET A 1 13.08 12.86 -14.06
N VAL A 2 13.01 11.89 -14.98
CA VAL A 2 12.95 12.15 -16.44
C VAL A 2 11.77 13.04 -16.85
N VAL A 3 10.59 12.80 -16.28
CA VAL A 3 9.39 13.62 -16.55
C VAL A 3 9.58 15.08 -16.12
N HIS A 4 10.32 15.35 -15.04
CA HIS A 4 10.59 16.72 -14.60
C HIS A 4 11.50 17.46 -15.57
N VAL A 5 12.52 16.77 -16.12
CA VAL A 5 13.38 17.30 -17.17
C VAL A 5 12.55 17.64 -18.41
N GLY A 6 11.65 16.74 -18.83
CA GLY A 6 10.74 17.00 -19.94
C GLY A 6 9.88 18.26 -19.74
N VAL A 7 9.30 18.43 -18.55
CA VAL A 7 8.46 19.60 -18.22
C VAL A 7 9.24 20.91 -18.18
N LEU A 8 10.51 20.89 -17.74
CA LEU A 8 11.36 22.08 -17.72
C LEU A 8 11.82 22.48 -19.14
N PHE A 9 12.16 21.50 -19.97
CA PHE A 9 12.76 21.75 -21.29
C PHE A 9 11.74 21.86 -22.43
N VAL A 10 10.47 21.46 -22.25
CA VAL A 10 9.44 21.55 -23.30
C VAL A 10 9.31 22.95 -23.89
N CYS A 11 9.49 23.98 -23.05
CA CYS A 11 9.36 25.37 -23.47
C CYS A 11 10.56 25.88 -24.27
N ILE A 12 11.73 25.24 -24.12
CA ILE A 12 12.98 25.63 -24.80
C ILE A 12 13.16 24.81 -26.07
N SER A 13 12.90 23.50 -25.99
CA SER A 13 13.04 22.58 -27.11
C SER A 13 11.92 21.53 -27.08
N PRO A 14 10.90 21.66 -27.96
CA PRO A 14 9.80 20.71 -28.00
C PRO A 14 10.25 19.31 -28.46
N LEU A 15 11.41 19.19 -29.10
CA LEU A 15 11.98 17.91 -29.51
C LEU A 15 12.26 16.99 -28.32
N VAL A 16 12.58 17.54 -27.14
CA VAL A 16 12.82 16.76 -25.92
C VAL A 16 11.58 15.96 -25.53
N VAL A 17 10.37 16.47 -25.80
CA VAL A 17 9.12 15.78 -25.50
C VAL A 17 9.00 14.46 -26.28
N VAL A 18 9.43 14.45 -27.54
CA VAL A 18 9.36 13.23 -28.39
C VAL A 18 10.23 12.12 -27.78
N PHE A 19 11.43 12.46 -27.33
CA PHE A 19 12.33 11.51 -26.67
C PHE A 19 11.79 11.03 -25.32
N VAL A 20 11.20 11.92 -24.52
CA VAL A 20 10.58 11.57 -23.24
C VAL A 20 9.37 10.65 -23.45
N LEU A 21 8.55 10.90 -24.47
CA LEU A 21 7.41 10.05 -24.82
C LEU A 21 7.86 8.67 -25.30
N LEU A 22 8.88 8.60 -26.15
CA LEU A 22 9.44 7.34 -26.62
C LEU A 22 10.02 6.52 -25.45
N TRP A 23 10.74 7.20 -24.54
CA TRP A 23 11.24 6.57 -23.31
C TRP A 23 10.09 6.02 -22.45
N LEU A 24 9.04 6.81 -22.22
CA LEU A 24 7.86 6.35 -21.48
C LEU A 24 7.18 5.17 -22.16
N LEU A 25 7.08 5.17 -23.49
CA LEU A 25 6.46 4.10 -24.26
C LEU A 25 7.21 2.77 -24.14
N VAL A 26 8.54 2.81 -23.99
CA VAL A 26 9.37 1.61 -23.77
C VAL A 26 9.36 1.19 -22.30
N VAL A 27 9.52 2.13 -21.37
CA VAL A 27 9.64 1.81 -19.94
C VAL A 27 8.33 1.30 -19.34
N THR A 28 7.19 1.87 -19.73
CA THR A 28 5.88 1.51 -19.17
C THR A 28 5.56 0.01 -19.30
N PRO A 29 5.63 -0.62 -20.49
CA PRO A 29 5.36 -2.06 -20.62
C PRO A 29 6.42 -2.92 -19.93
N VAL A 30 7.69 -2.51 -19.94
CA VAL A 30 8.77 -3.22 -19.22
C VAL A 30 8.51 -3.22 -17.72
N TRP A 31 8.10 -2.09 -17.15
CA TRP A 31 7.74 -1.98 -15.74
C TRP A 31 6.49 -2.80 -15.41
N ALA A 32 5.45 -2.74 -16.26
CA ALA A 32 4.25 -3.55 -16.09
C ALA A 32 4.56 -5.06 -16.10
N PHE A 33 5.43 -5.50 -17.02
CA PHE A 33 5.89 -6.89 -17.06
C PHE A 33 6.64 -7.28 -15.79
N ASN A 34 7.57 -6.46 -15.31
CA ASN A 34 8.30 -6.73 -14.09
C ASN A 34 7.39 -6.83 -12.86
N PHE A 35 6.38 -5.97 -12.77
CA PHE A 35 5.40 -6.02 -11.68
C PHE A 35 4.57 -7.31 -11.66
N ILE A 36 4.22 -7.86 -12.83
CA ILE A 36 3.38 -9.06 -12.93
C ILE A 36 4.20 -10.33 -12.70
N TYR A 37 5.41 -10.40 -13.24
CA TYR A 37 6.15 -11.67 -13.35
C TYR A 37 7.38 -11.79 -12.45
N VAL A 38 7.99 -10.67 -12.04
CA VAL A 38 9.28 -10.68 -11.32
C VAL A 38 9.09 -10.26 -9.86
N LEU A 39 8.20 -9.32 -9.61
CA LEU A 39 7.90 -8.86 -8.25
C LEU A 39 6.91 -9.81 -7.56
N VAL A 40 7.33 -11.05 -7.31
CA VAL A 40 6.56 -12.00 -6.50
C VAL A 40 6.66 -11.55 -5.04
N PRO A 41 5.54 -11.33 -4.32
CA PRO A 41 5.55 -10.93 -2.92
C PRO A 41 5.92 -12.14 -2.03
N GLU A 42 7.17 -12.60 -2.08
CA GLU A 42 7.67 -13.65 -1.17
C GLU A 42 7.75 -13.18 0.30
N GLN A 43 7.71 -11.86 0.53
CA GLN A 43 7.57 -11.25 1.85
C GLN A 43 6.19 -10.60 1.92
N GLY A 44 5.21 -11.40 2.33
CA GLY A 44 3.78 -11.12 2.17
C GLY A 44 3.34 -9.72 2.58
N ASP A 45 2.42 -9.14 1.81
CA ASP A 45 1.53 -7.97 2.01
C ASP A 45 2.02 -6.74 2.79
N SER A 46 3.27 -6.71 3.23
CA SER A 46 3.79 -5.75 4.20
C SER A 46 4.30 -4.47 3.55
N PHE A 47 4.20 -4.37 2.22
CA PHE A 47 4.64 -3.21 1.45
C PHE A 47 3.55 -2.64 0.52
N ASP A 48 2.27 -2.92 0.77
CA ASP A 48 1.21 -2.15 0.13
C ASP A 48 0.99 -0.83 0.89
N SER A 49 1.54 0.26 0.35
CA SER A 49 1.31 1.60 0.90
C SER A 49 -0.08 2.15 0.62
N GLY A 50 -0.94 1.42 -0.12
CA GLY A 50 -2.28 1.88 -0.50
C GLY A 50 -2.26 3.14 -1.37
N GLY A 51 -1.12 3.42 -2.03
CA GLY A 51 -0.92 4.67 -2.77
C GLY A 51 -0.61 5.89 -1.89
N ALA A 52 -0.22 5.72 -0.61
CA ALA A 52 0.16 6.83 0.28
C ALA A 52 1.30 7.71 -0.26
N PHE A 53 2.10 7.20 -1.22
CA PHE A 53 3.14 7.97 -1.92
C PHE A 53 2.58 9.01 -2.92
N TRP A 54 1.35 8.84 -3.40
CA TRP A 54 0.73 9.70 -4.42
C TRP A 54 0.70 11.21 -4.08
N PRO A 55 0.29 11.65 -2.87
CA PRO A 55 0.33 13.07 -2.51
C PRO A 55 1.73 13.67 -2.58
N THR A 56 2.76 12.91 -2.17
CA THR A 56 4.16 13.36 -2.25
C THR A 56 4.61 13.49 -3.70
N ALA A 57 4.24 12.56 -4.58
CA ALA A 57 4.55 12.66 -6.01
C ALA A 57 3.88 13.90 -6.64
N MET A 58 2.62 14.16 -6.31
CA MET A 58 1.87 15.34 -6.78
C MET A 58 2.49 16.65 -6.30
N GLU A 59 2.96 16.71 -5.05
CA GLU A 59 3.69 17.86 -4.52
C GLU A 59 4.92 18.22 -5.36
N LYS A 60 5.76 17.21 -5.62
CA LYS A 60 6.96 17.39 -6.43
C LYS A 60 6.62 17.83 -7.84
N GLN A 61 5.55 17.29 -8.41
CA GLN A 61 5.12 17.67 -9.76
C GLN A 61 4.64 19.13 -9.83
N ILE A 62 3.86 19.60 -8.84
CA ILE A 62 3.41 21.00 -8.78
C ILE A 62 4.63 21.93 -8.62
N PHE A 63 5.58 21.58 -7.76
CA PHE A 63 6.80 22.37 -7.55
C PHE A 63 7.62 22.50 -8.84
N VAL A 64 7.78 21.40 -9.59
CA VAL A 64 8.49 21.40 -10.86
C VAL A 64 7.76 22.24 -11.91
N LEU A 65 6.42 22.18 -11.95
CA LEU A 65 5.62 23.00 -12.86
C LEU A 65 5.78 24.50 -12.56
N MET A 66 5.76 24.88 -11.28
CA MET A 66 6.00 26.25 -10.81
C MET A 66 7.40 26.72 -11.19
N ALA A 67 8.42 25.88 -11.01
CA ALA A 67 9.79 26.19 -11.42
C ALA A 67 9.89 26.39 -12.95
N ALA A 68 9.22 25.55 -13.75
CA ALA A 68 9.18 25.69 -15.20
C ALA A 68 8.53 27.01 -15.64
N GLN A 69 7.42 27.39 -15.02
CA GLN A 69 6.74 28.67 -15.29
C GLN A 69 7.59 29.87 -14.91
N LEU A 70 8.34 29.80 -13.81
CA LEU A 70 9.26 30.85 -13.38
C LEU A 70 10.44 31.02 -14.34
N VAL A 71 11.04 29.90 -14.80
CA VAL A 71 12.10 29.92 -15.83
C VAL A 71 11.56 30.53 -17.12
N LEU A 72 10.35 30.16 -17.54
CA LEU A 72 9.74 30.70 -18.75
C LEU A 72 9.44 32.20 -18.63
N ALA A 73 8.97 32.64 -17.47
CA ALA A 73 8.78 34.06 -17.17
C ALA A 73 10.11 34.84 -17.24
N ALA A 74 11.21 34.26 -16.74
CA ALA A 74 12.54 34.85 -16.81
C ALA A 74 13.04 34.98 -18.26
N ILE A 75 12.85 33.95 -19.10
CA ILE A 75 13.18 34.02 -20.53
C ILE A 75 12.37 35.12 -21.23
N GLN A 76 11.09 35.23 -20.91
CA GLN A 76 10.24 36.27 -21.49
C GLN A 76 10.63 37.69 -21.05
N ALA A 77 11.10 37.83 -19.81
CA ALA A 77 11.65 39.09 -19.29
C ALA A 77 12.93 39.49 -20.03
N LEU A 78 13.81 38.52 -20.34
CA LEU A 78 15.01 38.76 -21.17
C LEU A 78 14.65 39.22 -22.59
N ASN A 79 13.56 38.70 -23.15
CA ASN A 79 13.03 39.10 -24.46
C ASN A 79 12.21 40.41 -24.44
N LEU A 80 12.20 41.16 -23.32
CA LEU A 80 11.47 42.42 -23.15
C LEU A 80 9.96 42.33 -23.46
N CYS A 81 9.37 41.13 -23.40
CA CYS A 81 7.96 40.93 -23.69
C CYS A 81 7.14 40.90 -22.40
N PHE A 82 6.79 42.10 -21.90
CA PHE A 82 6.09 42.27 -20.63
C PHE A 82 4.71 41.60 -20.58
N ILE A 83 4.00 41.53 -21.71
CA ILE A 83 2.69 40.86 -21.80
C ILE A 83 2.82 39.37 -21.49
N GLY A 84 3.79 38.70 -22.13
CA GLY A 84 4.02 37.28 -21.90
C GLY A 84 4.48 37.00 -20.46
N MET A 85 5.33 37.86 -19.90
CA MET A 85 5.77 37.77 -18.51
C MET A 85 4.59 37.89 -17.53
N GLY A 86 3.70 38.87 -17.74
CA GLY A 86 2.50 39.04 -16.93
C GLY A 86 1.57 37.83 -16.99
N LEU A 87 1.39 37.25 -18.19
CA LEU A 87 0.59 36.04 -18.37
C LEU A 87 1.20 34.83 -17.64
N MET A 88 2.53 34.67 -17.68
CA MET A 88 3.22 33.57 -16.99
C MET A 88 3.17 33.72 -15.47
N LEU A 89 3.29 34.94 -14.95
CA LEU A 89 3.12 35.20 -13.51
C LEU A 89 1.69 34.92 -13.05
N LEU A 90 0.69 35.33 -13.84
CA LEU A 90 -0.72 35.01 -13.56
C LEU A 90 -0.96 33.49 -13.57
N LEU A 91 -0.38 32.79 -14.54
CA LEU A 91 -0.46 31.33 -14.66
C LEU A 91 0.21 30.63 -13.47
N SER A 92 1.35 31.13 -13.00
CA SER A 92 2.04 30.65 -11.81
C SER A 92 1.19 30.81 -10.55
N ALA A 93 0.58 31.99 -10.34
CA ALA A 93 -0.35 32.21 -9.23
C ALA A 93 -1.57 31.27 -9.29
N ALA A 94 -2.14 31.08 -10.48
CA ALA A 94 -3.26 30.15 -10.69
C ALA A 94 -2.86 28.69 -10.42
N THR A 95 -1.65 28.29 -10.84
CA THR A 95 -1.09 26.95 -10.61
C THR A 95 -0.89 26.70 -9.12
N PHE A 96 -0.33 27.68 -8.40
CA PHE A 96 -0.18 27.61 -6.96
C PHE A 96 -1.52 27.46 -6.24
N PHE A 97 -2.51 28.30 -6.56
CA PHE A 97 -3.82 28.25 -5.92
C PHE A 97 -4.57 26.94 -6.20
N ARG A 98 -4.53 26.46 -7.45
CA ARG A 98 -5.12 25.17 -7.80
C ARG A 98 -4.37 24.02 -7.13
N GLY A 99 -3.05 24.03 -7.12
CA GLY A 99 -2.22 23.02 -6.46
C GLY A 99 -2.56 22.90 -4.98
N HIS A 100 -2.68 24.03 -4.29
CA HIS A 100 -3.02 24.05 -2.86
C HIS A 100 -4.45 23.54 -2.60
N ARG A 101 -5.42 23.90 -3.45
CA ARG A 101 -6.79 23.36 -3.36
C ARG A 101 -6.85 21.85 -3.62
N LEU A 102 -6.08 21.38 -4.59
CA LEU A 102 -6.01 19.96 -4.95
C LEU A 102 -5.41 19.17 -3.78
N MET A 103 -4.28 19.63 -3.24
CA MET A 103 -3.68 19.01 -2.07
C MET A 103 -4.62 18.94 -0.87
N ALA A 104 -5.32 20.04 -0.55
CA ALA A 104 -6.23 20.06 0.59
C ALA A 104 -7.34 19.00 0.46
N LYS A 105 -7.85 18.76 -0.76
CA LYS A 105 -8.83 17.69 -1.01
C LYS A 105 -8.19 16.30 -1.00
N TYR A 106 -7.17 16.08 -1.82
CA TYR A 106 -6.63 14.73 -2.06
C TYR A 106 -5.77 14.21 -0.91
N LYS A 107 -5.11 15.09 -0.14
CA LYS A 107 -4.38 14.69 1.06
C LYS A 107 -5.34 14.05 2.06
N LYS A 108 -6.53 14.63 2.24
CA LYS A 108 -7.57 14.09 3.11
C LYS A 108 -8.02 12.69 2.66
N LEU A 109 -8.27 12.52 1.35
CA LEU A 109 -8.66 11.22 0.78
C LEU A 109 -7.55 10.16 0.87
N ALA A 110 -6.28 10.56 0.79
CA ALA A 110 -5.15 9.64 0.85
C ALA A 110 -4.77 9.28 2.30
N SER A 111 -5.03 10.14 3.28
CA SER A 111 -4.72 9.90 4.69
C SER A 111 -5.86 9.26 5.49
N GLU A 112 -7.10 9.46 5.06
CA GLU A 112 -8.27 8.85 5.71
C GLU A 112 -8.66 7.59 4.95
N LEU A 113 -8.31 6.41 5.49
CA LEU A 113 -9.06 5.21 5.13
C LEU A 113 -10.50 5.46 5.57
N PRO A 114 -11.48 5.51 4.64
CA PRO A 114 -12.85 5.80 5.02
C PRO A 114 -13.30 4.72 6.00
N LEU A 115 -13.62 5.13 7.22
CA LEU A 115 -14.11 4.26 8.30
C LEU A 115 -15.27 3.37 7.84
N GLU A 116 -16.06 3.87 6.89
CA GLU A 116 -17.13 3.12 6.22
C GLU A 116 -16.61 1.87 5.50
N LYS A 117 -15.48 1.95 4.79
CA LYS A 117 -14.87 0.78 4.14
C LYS A 117 -14.24 -0.17 5.13
N CYS A 118 -13.64 0.33 6.22
CA CYS A 118 -13.14 -0.54 7.28
C CYS A 118 -14.29 -1.30 7.96
N GLY A 119 -15.40 -0.61 8.25
CA GLY A 119 -16.59 -1.25 8.84
C GLY A 119 -17.24 -2.28 7.91
N GLN A 120 -17.27 -2.02 6.60
CA GLN A 120 -17.73 -3.00 5.61
C GLN A 120 -16.80 -4.21 5.53
N ALA A 121 -15.49 -3.99 5.46
CA ALA A 121 -14.51 -5.08 5.45
C ALA A 121 -14.58 -5.93 6.72
N ASP A 122 -14.77 -5.31 7.89
CA ASP A 122 -14.98 -6.03 9.15
C ASP A 122 -16.27 -6.86 9.10
N LEU A 123 -17.38 -6.29 8.62
CA LEU A 123 -18.65 -7.01 8.48
C LEU A 123 -18.56 -8.20 7.51
N ASP A 124 -17.86 -8.04 6.40
CA ASP A 124 -17.63 -9.11 5.43
C ASP A 124 -16.79 -10.23 6.05
N LEU A 125 -15.74 -9.89 6.80
CA LEU A 125 -14.93 -10.87 7.55
C LEU A 125 -15.78 -11.61 8.60
N TYR A 126 -16.62 -10.90 9.34
CA TYR A 126 -17.56 -11.51 10.30
C TYR A 126 -18.52 -12.48 9.60
N ARG A 127 -19.00 -12.14 8.40
CA ARG A 127 -19.90 -12.98 7.62
C ARG A 127 -19.23 -14.27 7.17
N GLU A 128 -18.01 -14.18 6.62
CA GLU A 128 -17.23 -15.34 6.17
C GLU A 128 -16.93 -16.29 7.33
N VAL A 129 -16.51 -15.76 8.49
CA VAL A 129 -16.26 -16.57 9.69
C VAL A 129 -17.54 -17.24 10.17
N HIS A 130 -18.67 -16.53 10.17
CA HIS A 130 -19.93 -17.10 10.63
C HIS A 130 -20.45 -18.20 9.70
N GLU A 131 -20.28 -18.05 8.38
CA GLU A 131 -20.66 -19.04 7.38
C GLU A 131 -19.81 -20.33 7.51
N GLN A 132 -18.51 -20.19 7.77
CA GLN A 132 -17.64 -21.34 8.01
C GLN A 132 -18.03 -22.11 9.29
N VAL A 133 -18.37 -21.40 10.37
CA VAL A 133 -18.80 -22.04 11.64
C VAL A 133 -20.11 -22.78 11.45
N ASN A 134 -21.10 -22.19 10.79
CA ASN A 134 -22.39 -22.84 10.55
C ASN A 134 -22.23 -24.09 9.66
N THR A 135 -21.38 -24.02 8.63
CA THR A 135 -21.08 -25.17 7.76
C THR A 135 -20.37 -26.30 8.52
N ALA A 136 -19.46 -25.95 9.45
CA ALA A 136 -18.79 -26.93 10.31
C ALA A 136 -19.76 -27.57 11.31
N ASP A 137 -20.70 -26.79 11.88
CA ASP A 137 -21.73 -27.30 12.77
C ASP A 137 -22.69 -28.26 12.03
N ASP A 138 -23.11 -27.94 10.81
CA ASP A 138 -23.95 -28.82 9.98
C ASP A 138 -23.24 -30.12 9.56
N ALA A 139 -21.94 -30.06 9.26
CA ALA A 139 -21.11 -31.24 9.01
C ALA A 139 -20.93 -32.10 10.29
N SER A 140 -20.84 -31.46 11.46
CA SER A 140 -20.79 -32.15 12.75
C SER A 140 -22.13 -32.78 13.14
N ASN A 141 -23.25 -32.14 12.80
CA ASN A 141 -24.60 -32.62 13.12
C ASN A 141 -25.03 -33.78 12.21
N SER A 142 -24.61 -33.76 10.94
CA SER A 142 -24.80 -34.88 10.02
C SER A 142 -23.96 -36.11 10.40
N SER A 143 -22.74 -35.92 10.91
CA SER A 143 -21.91 -37.02 11.45
C SER A 143 -22.35 -37.50 12.85
N SER A 144 -22.97 -36.63 13.66
CA SER A 144 -23.54 -36.99 14.98
C SER A 144 -24.88 -37.72 14.89
N ARG A 145 -25.61 -37.62 13.76
CA ARG A 145 -26.82 -38.41 13.52
C ARG A 145 -26.55 -39.90 13.29
N GLU A 146 -25.29 -40.29 13.04
CA GLU A 146 -24.87 -41.68 12.88
C GLU A 146 -24.09 -42.24 14.08
N ARG A 147 -23.81 -41.41 15.11
CA ARG A 147 -23.19 -41.87 16.37
C ARG A 147 -23.87 -41.25 17.57
N GLU A 148 -24.87 -41.98 18.05
CA GLU A 148 -25.34 -41.85 19.41
C GLU A 148 -24.16 -42.05 20.39
N HIS A 149 -24.07 -41.13 21.35
CA HIS A 149 -23.32 -41.18 22.60
C HIS A 149 -21.84 -40.74 22.66
N THR A 150 -21.65 -39.73 23.54
CA THR A 150 -20.45 -39.20 24.21
C THR A 150 -19.63 -38.11 23.51
N THR A 151 -19.79 -36.88 24.01
CA THR A 151 -18.96 -35.72 23.67
C THR A 151 -17.54 -35.94 24.20
N PRO A 152 -16.49 -35.90 23.36
CA PRO A 152 -15.12 -36.08 23.86
C PRO A 152 -14.72 -34.88 24.76
N PRO A 153 -14.18 -35.13 25.96
CA PRO A 153 -13.96 -34.11 27.00
C PRO A 153 -12.94 -33.02 26.63
N GLY A 154 -12.18 -33.21 25.54
CA GLY A 154 -11.21 -32.22 25.04
C GLY A 154 -11.86 -31.00 24.39
N LEU A 155 -12.97 -31.16 23.67
CA LEU A 155 -13.56 -30.08 22.87
C LEU A 155 -14.19 -28.99 23.74
N ARG A 156 -14.84 -29.39 24.84
CA ARG A 156 -15.41 -28.45 25.82
C ARG A 156 -14.33 -27.56 26.44
N ARG A 157 -13.13 -28.09 26.69
CA ARG A 157 -12.02 -27.30 27.26
C ARG A 157 -11.48 -26.28 26.27
N ILE A 158 -11.45 -26.59 24.98
CA ILE A 158 -10.99 -25.66 23.94
C ILE A 158 -12.01 -24.54 23.75
N LEU A 159 -13.31 -24.87 23.75
CA LEU A 159 -14.38 -23.89 23.62
C LEU A 159 -14.42 -22.93 24.83
N ASP A 160 -14.32 -23.45 26.05
CA ASP A 160 -14.28 -22.61 27.26
C ASP A 160 -13.04 -21.72 27.31
N ALA A 161 -11.88 -22.20 26.83
CA ALA A 161 -10.66 -21.40 26.73
C ALA A 161 -10.81 -20.25 25.73
N ALA A 162 -11.42 -20.52 24.56
CA ALA A 162 -11.67 -19.52 23.53
C ALA A 162 -12.70 -18.47 23.98
N VAL A 163 -13.78 -18.87 24.64
CA VAL A 163 -14.78 -17.94 25.18
C VAL A 163 -14.16 -17.03 26.25
N LYS A 164 -13.25 -17.57 27.07
CA LYS A 164 -12.56 -16.79 28.12
C LYS A 164 -11.53 -15.82 27.55
N SER A 165 -10.82 -16.18 26.47
CA SER A 165 -9.87 -15.27 25.80
C SER A 165 -10.58 -14.14 25.06
N TYR A 166 -11.69 -14.43 24.39
CA TYR A 166 -12.50 -13.40 23.72
C TYR A 166 -13.16 -12.44 24.73
N GLY A 167 -13.68 -12.96 25.84
CA GLY A 167 -14.27 -12.14 26.91
C GLY A 167 -13.27 -11.25 27.66
N ALA A 168 -11.97 -11.55 27.58
CA ALA A 168 -10.90 -10.70 28.13
C ALA A 168 -10.50 -9.57 27.15
N LEU A 169 -10.43 -9.89 25.85
CA LEU A 169 -10.16 -8.90 24.79
C LEU A 169 -11.26 -7.82 24.72
N ALA A 170 -12.54 -8.23 24.81
CA ALA A 170 -13.68 -7.32 24.76
C ALA A 170 -13.74 -6.35 25.96
N ARG A 171 -13.05 -6.66 27.06
CA ARG A 171 -12.96 -5.81 28.27
C ARG A 171 -11.73 -4.89 28.29
N GLY A 172 -10.96 -4.85 27.19
CA GLY A 172 -9.76 -3.99 27.09
C GLY A 172 -8.62 -4.40 28.04
N GLN A 173 -8.69 -5.59 28.65
CA GLN A 173 -7.56 -6.15 29.38
C GLN A 173 -6.58 -6.71 28.36
N ARG A 174 -5.34 -6.18 28.36
CA ARG A 174 -4.24 -6.77 27.59
C ARG A 174 -4.16 -8.27 27.94
N PRO A 175 -4.13 -9.17 26.94
CA PRO A 175 -4.04 -10.59 27.22
C PRO A 175 -2.77 -10.84 28.06
N PRO A 176 -2.81 -11.77 29.05
CA PRO A 176 -1.58 -12.23 29.67
C PRO A 176 -0.68 -12.70 28.55
N ALA A 177 0.56 -12.19 28.54
CA ALA A 177 1.55 -12.52 27.52
C ALA A 177 1.51 -14.03 27.30
N MET A 178 1.06 -14.45 26.11
CA MET A 178 1.40 -15.79 25.67
C MET A 178 2.91 -15.82 25.75
N GLU A 179 3.43 -16.66 26.63
CA GLU A 179 4.81 -17.09 26.64
C GLU A 179 5.01 -17.77 25.29
N VAL A 180 5.23 -16.95 24.26
CA VAL A 180 5.76 -17.37 22.98
C VAL A 180 7.06 -18.02 23.40
N ARG A 181 7.07 -19.35 23.31
CA ARG A 181 8.27 -20.15 23.44
C ARG A 181 9.17 -19.73 22.30
N GLU A 182 9.88 -18.62 22.49
CA GLU A 182 10.97 -18.16 21.65
C GLU A 182 11.98 -19.29 21.68
N ARG A 183 11.89 -20.20 20.70
CA ARG A 183 13.06 -20.97 20.34
C ARG A 183 14.02 -19.92 19.77
N PRO A 184 15.20 -19.71 20.37
CA PRO A 184 16.17 -18.82 19.77
C PRO A 184 16.44 -19.32 18.36
N MET A 185 16.28 -18.44 17.37
CA MET A 185 16.64 -18.73 16.00
C MET A 185 18.14 -19.04 15.98
N VAL A 186 18.46 -20.32 15.82
CA VAL A 186 19.83 -20.76 15.52
C VAL A 186 20.13 -20.27 14.11
N PRO A 187 21.22 -19.50 13.89
CA PRO A 187 21.60 -19.08 12.55
C PRO A 187 21.84 -20.31 11.66
N LEU A 188 21.19 -20.29 10.49
CA LEU A 188 21.22 -21.34 9.45
C LEU A 188 22.63 -21.70 8.95
N GLU A 189 23.66 -20.92 9.29
CA GLU A 189 25.05 -21.21 8.94
C GLU A 189 25.60 -22.44 9.67
N THR A 190 25.05 -22.82 10.82
CA THR A 190 25.57 -23.94 11.63
C THR A 190 25.10 -25.32 11.13
N GLU A 191 23.95 -25.41 10.47
CA GLU A 191 23.44 -26.69 9.94
C GLU A 191 24.13 -27.12 8.64
N ALA A 192 24.60 -26.17 7.82
CA ALA A 192 25.34 -26.49 6.60
C ALA A 192 26.72 -27.12 6.91
N GLN A 193 27.36 -26.70 8.00
CA GLN A 193 28.71 -27.16 8.36
C GLN A 193 28.69 -28.56 9.01
N ASN A 194 27.67 -28.86 9.81
CA ASN A 194 27.54 -30.16 10.49
C ASN A 194 27.09 -31.31 9.55
N ASN A 195 26.46 -30.98 8.41
CA ASN A 195 26.08 -31.98 7.40
C ASN A 195 27.24 -32.36 6.46
N SER A 196 28.29 -31.53 6.38
CA SER A 196 29.52 -31.83 5.63
C SER A 196 30.41 -32.85 6.36
N GLU A 197 30.49 -32.78 7.69
CA GLU A 197 31.29 -33.71 8.50
C GLU A 197 30.68 -35.12 8.63
N ARG A 198 29.41 -35.32 8.28
CA ARG A 198 28.76 -36.65 8.33
C ARG A 198 28.85 -37.45 7.02
N GLN A 199 29.44 -36.89 5.97
CA GLN A 199 29.57 -37.55 4.66
C GLN A 199 31.03 -37.84 4.23
N GLY A 200 32.00 -37.66 5.12
CA GLY A 200 33.40 -38.12 4.95
C GLY A 200 33.75 -39.21 5.95
#